data_AF-A0A6N6S9X7-F1
#
_entry.id   AF-A0A6N6S9X7-F1
#
_cell.length_a   1.000
_cell.length_b   1.000
_cell.length_c   1.000
_cell.angle_alpha   90.00
_cell.angle_beta   90.00
_cell.angle_gamma   90.00
#
_symmetry.space_group_name_H-M   'P 1'
#
loop_
_entity.id
_entity.type
_entity.pdbx_description
1 polymer ?
#
loop_
_entity_poly.entity_id
_entity_poly.type
_entity_poly.pdbx_seq_one_letter_code
_entity_poly.pdbx_strand_id
1 'polypeptide(L)'
;MTRFLPRPAALAATLLAYHGATAIAQEDVFAFIPAGGRTLLEAARAEGLSARLEDAVASENGDMETWRGRIEAARAEAPGLAALDQWQTDTLAHYLAANAPLMADAPLPRDGRDMALALCQSCHIITVVVTQERTREAWLRTMNSPSHVEIATTPAEREALADYLVLNAGIPIDQIPPELRAGGASY
;
A
#
# COMPACT_ATOMS: atom_id res chain seq x y z
N MET A 1 -63.16 23.41 52.51
CA MET A 1 -61.78 23.74 52.92
C MET A 1 -60.93 23.87 51.67
N THR A 2 -60.31 25.03 51.55
CA THR A 2 -59.46 25.53 50.46
C THR A 2 -58.22 24.67 50.23
N ARG A 3 -57.78 24.56 48.96
CA ARG A 3 -56.36 24.70 48.56
C ARG A 3 -56.20 24.80 47.03
N PHE A 4 -55.74 25.98 46.61
CA PHE A 4 -55.01 26.25 45.37
C PHE A 4 -53.69 25.45 45.33
N LEU A 5 -53.18 25.12 44.13
CA LEU A 5 -51.80 25.35 43.64
C LEU A 5 -51.51 24.60 42.30
N PRO A 6 -50.45 24.94 41.53
CA PRO A 6 -50.57 25.39 40.13
C PRO A 6 -49.93 24.44 39.10
N ARG A 7 -50.15 24.77 37.81
CA ARG A 7 -49.46 24.17 36.65
C ARG A 7 -47.97 24.55 36.62
N PRO A 8 -47.05 23.60 36.39
CA PRO A 8 -45.75 23.91 35.83
C PRO A 8 -45.74 23.71 34.31
N ALA A 9 -45.35 24.76 33.59
CA ALA A 9 -44.96 24.71 32.20
C ALA A 9 -43.61 23.99 32.07
N ALA A 10 -43.54 22.95 31.25
CA ALA A 10 -42.29 22.29 30.88
C ALA A 10 -41.78 22.90 29.57
N LEU A 11 -40.69 23.67 29.63
CA LEU A 11 -39.83 23.97 28.49
C LEU A 11 -39.02 22.71 28.16
N ALA A 12 -39.23 22.14 26.97
CA ALA A 12 -38.33 21.14 26.42
C ALA A 12 -37.21 21.85 25.65
N ALA A 13 -36.00 21.82 26.21
CA ALA A 13 -34.78 22.28 25.53
C ALA A 13 -34.24 21.14 24.66
N THR A 14 -34.31 21.29 23.35
CA THR A 14 -33.69 20.38 22.38
C THR A 14 -32.20 20.70 22.29
N LEU A 15 -31.37 19.91 22.97
CA LEU A 15 -29.91 19.95 22.79
C LEU A 15 -29.53 19.05 21.60
N LEU A 16 -29.27 19.69 20.45
CA LEU A 16 -28.50 19.12 19.35
C LEU A 16 -27.09 18.80 19.86
N ALA A 17 -26.68 17.54 19.82
CA ALA A 17 -25.27 17.16 19.88
C ALA A 17 -24.86 16.59 18.52
N TYR A 18 -24.49 17.49 17.60
CA TYR A 18 -23.74 17.15 16.40
C TYR A 18 -22.35 16.66 16.83
N HIS A 19 -22.17 15.35 16.95
CA HIS A 19 -20.84 14.75 17.04
C HIS A 19 -20.30 14.64 15.62
N GLY A 20 -19.70 15.72 15.13
CA GLY A 20 -18.82 15.65 13.98
C GLY A 20 -17.61 14.80 14.34
N ALA A 21 -17.65 13.51 13.99
CA ALA A 21 -16.47 12.65 14.06
C ALA A 21 -15.49 13.10 12.97
N THR A 22 -14.56 13.98 13.34
CA THR A 22 -13.34 14.16 12.55
C THR A 22 -12.54 12.87 12.71
N ALA A 23 -12.57 12.00 11.71
CA ALA A 23 -11.62 10.91 11.60
C ALA A 23 -10.23 11.52 11.47
N ILE A 24 -9.46 11.52 12.57
CA ILE A 24 -8.03 11.81 12.50
C ILE A 24 -7.44 10.64 11.71
N ALA A 25 -6.92 10.91 10.53
CA ALA A 25 -6.20 9.92 9.74
C ALA A 25 -5.09 9.35 10.63
N GLN A 26 -5.12 8.03 10.86
CA GLN A 26 -4.04 7.35 11.56
C GLN A 26 -2.78 7.56 10.72
N GLU A 27 -1.76 8.20 11.30
CA GLU A 27 -0.49 8.40 10.61
C GLU A 27 0.13 7.04 10.28
N ASP A 28 0.45 6.83 9.01
CA ASP A 28 1.16 5.65 8.56
C ASP A 28 2.62 5.74 9.04
N VAL A 29 2.91 5.13 10.19
CA VAL A 29 4.26 5.08 10.77
C VAL A 29 5.27 4.38 9.85
N PHE A 30 4.81 3.68 8.81
CA PHE A 30 5.63 3.03 7.80
C PHE A 30 5.63 3.77 6.46
N ALA A 31 5.26 5.05 6.43
CA ALA A 31 5.26 5.87 5.21
C ALA A 31 6.66 6.02 4.57
N PHE A 32 7.74 5.77 5.32
CA PHE A 32 9.10 5.68 4.77
C PHE A 32 9.33 4.44 3.90
N ILE A 33 8.47 3.41 4.02
CA ILE A 33 8.50 2.23 3.15
C ILE A 33 7.69 2.56 1.89
N PRO A 34 8.33 2.52 0.72
CA PRO A 34 7.72 2.74 -0.58
C PRO A 34 6.31 2.17 -0.77
N ALA A 35 5.41 2.96 -1.36
CA ALA A 35 4.11 2.46 -1.82
C ALA A 35 4.29 1.24 -2.74
N GLY A 36 3.47 0.21 -2.55
CA GLY A 36 3.47 -0.93 -3.46
C GLY A 36 2.56 -0.69 -4.68
N GLY A 37 2.67 -1.56 -5.67
CA GLY A 37 1.97 -1.36 -6.95
C GLY A 37 0.44 -1.41 -6.87
N ARG A 38 -0.16 -2.12 -5.91
CA ARG A 38 -1.61 -2.07 -5.67
C ARG A 38 -2.00 -0.67 -5.21
N THR A 39 -1.28 -0.14 -4.23
CA THR A 39 -1.51 1.22 -3.70
C THR A 39 -1.37 2.27 -4.80
N LEU A 40 -0.34 2.14 -5.66
CA LEU A 40 -0.12 3.04 -6.80
C LEU A 40 -1.23 2.94 -7.85
N LEU A 41 -1.71 1.73 -8.15
CA LEU A 41 -2.82 1.52 -9.08
C LEU A 41 -4.11 2.15 -8.55
N GLU A 42 -4.44 1.93 -7.28
CA GLU A 42 -5.64 2.50 -6.64
C GLU A 42 -5.58 4.02 -6.62
N ALA A 43 -4.42 4.61 -6.30
CA ALA A 43 -4.22 6.05 -6.34
C ALA A 43 -4.40 6.60 -7.77
N ALA A 44 -3.81 5.94 -8.77
CA ALA A 44 -3.95 6.36 -10.16
C ALA A 44 -5.40 6.25 -10.67
N ARG A 45 -6.15 5.24 -10.21
CA ARG A 45 -7.59 5.08 -10.49
C ARG A 45 -8.43 6.19 -9.86
N ALA A 46 -8.12 6.57 -8.62
CA ALA A 46 -8.82 7.64 -7.91
C ALA A 46 -8.65 9.00 -8.62
N GLU A 47 -7.51 9.22 -9.25
CA GLU A 47 -7.20 10.42 -10.05
C GLU A 47 -7.65 10.31 -11.53
N GLY A 48 -8.23 9.17 -11.93
CA GLY A 48 -8.74 8.91 -13.28
C GLY A 48 -7.68 8.32 -14.23
N LEU A 49 -7.80 7.01 -14.50
CA LEU A 49 -7.08 6.35 -15.60
C LEU A 49 -7.82 6.51 -16.93
N SER A 50 -7.08 6.46 -18.04
CA SER A 50 -7.69 6.41 -19.36
C SER A 50 -8.41 5.07 -19.56
N ALA A 51 -9.55 5.09 -20.26
CA ALA A 51 -10.32 3.88 -20.58
C ALA A 51 -9.46 2.81 -21.27
N ARG A 52 -8.54 3.25 -22.15
CA ARG A 52 -7.58 2.37 -22.83
C ARG A 52 -6.69 1.60 -21.86
N LEU A 53 -6.18 2.26 -20.81
CA LEU A 53 -5.33 1.59 -19.83
C LEU A 53 -6.14 0.69 -18.91
N GLU A 54 -7.35 1.10 -18.50
CA GLU A 54 -8.25 0.24 -17.71
C GLU A 54 -8.61 -1.04 -18.46
N ASP A 55 -8.98 -0.91 -19.75
CA ASP A 55 -9.28 -2.06 -20.60
C ASP A 55 -8.07 -3.00 -20.72
N ALA A 56 -6.87 -2.44 -20.89
CA ALA A 56 -5.64 -3.22 -20.94
C ALA A 56 -5.41 -3.96 -19.62
N VAL A 57 -5.46 -3.27 -18.48
CA VAL A 57 -5.30 -3.86 -17.14
C VAL A 57 -6.31 -4.98 -16.90
N ALA A 58 -7.54 -4.87 -17.42
CA ALA A 58 -8.60 -5.84 -17.22
C ALA A 58 -8.55 -7.06 -18.15
N SER A 59 -7.86 -6.97 -19.29
CA SER A 59 -7.97 -7.99 -20.35
C SER A 59 -6.65 -8.54 -20.87
N GLU A 60 -5.54 -7.88 -20.57
CA GLU A 60 -4.24 -8.21 -21.15
C GLU A 60 -3.28 -8.79 -20.11
N ASN A 61 -2.35 -9.61 -20.59
CA ASN A 61 -1.16 -10.02 -19.86
C ASN A 61 0.05 -9.27 -20.46
N GLY A 62 1.12 -9.12 -19.69
CA GLY A 62 2.35 -8.50 -20.16
C GLY A 62 3.47 -8.62 -19.16
N ASP A 63 4.71 -8.57 -19.64
CA ASP A 63 5.86 -8.40 -18.76
C ASP A 63 5.98 -6.95 -18.26
N MET A 64 6.96 -6.71 -17.41
CA MET A 64 7.18 -5.39 -16.83
C MET A 64 7.45 -4.31 -17.89
N GLU A 65 8.19 -4.63 -18.97
CA GLU A 65 8.48 -3.66 -20.02
C GLU A 65 7.22 -3.27 -20.80
N THR A 66 6.37 -4.26 -21.08
CA THR A 66 5.05 -4.06 -21.70
C THR A 66 4.19 -3.12 -20.86
N TRP A 67 4.11 -3.36 -19.55
CA TRP A 67 3.32 -2.51 -18.65
C TRP A 67 3.90 -1.12 -18.47
N ARG A 68 5.23 -0.99 -18.35
CA ARG A 68 5.90 0.31 -18.33
C ARG A 68 5.54 1.12 -19.56
N GLY A 69 5.66 0.53 -20.76
CA GLY A 69 5.31 1.21 -22.01
C GLY A 69 3.85 1.69 -22.06
N ARG A 70 2.92 0.92 -21.49
CA ARG A 70 1.49 1.31 -21.40
C ARG A 70 1.25 2.43 -20.42
N ILE A 71 1.89 2.38 -19.24
CA ILE A 71 1.82 3.45 -18.25
C ILE A 71 2.35 4.75 -18.85
N GLU A 72 3.52 4.70 -19.49
CA GLU A 72 4.14 5.85 -20.17
C GLU A 72 3.23 6.44 -21.25
N ALA A 73 2.66 5.60 -22.11
CA ALA A 73 1.75 6.05 -23.17
C ALA A 73 0.46 6.68 -22.62
N ALA A 74 0.04 6.32 -21.41
CA ALA A 74 -1.17 6.84 -20.77
C ALA A 74 -0.93 8.11 -19.94
N ARG A 75 0.32 8.50 -19.63
CA ARG A 75 0.62 9.64 -18.74
C ARG A 75 -0.01 10.96 -19.16
N ALA A 76 -0.06 11.24 -20.47
CA ALA A 76 -0.64 12.48 -20.99
C ALA A 76 -2.15 12.59 -20.74
N GLU A 77 -2.83 11.46 -20.53
CA GLU A 77 -4.29 11.37 -20.37
C GLU A 77 -4.71 11.07 -18.92
N ALA A 78 -3.77 10.84 -17.99
CA ALA A 78 -4.04 10.40 -16.63
C ALA A 78 -3.16 11.15 -15.60
N PRO A 79 -3.70 12.16 -14.88
CA PRO A 79 -2.94 12.95 -13.92
C PRO A 79 -2.26 12.13 -12.82
N GLY A 80 -2.93 11.09 -12.33
CA GLY A 80 -2.37 10.17 -11.33
C GLY A 80 -1.12 9.45 -11.83
N LEU A 81 -1.05 9.09 -13.12
CA LEU A 81 0.15 8.52 -13.72
C LEU A 81 1.22 9.57 -14.02
N ALA A 82 0.82 10.79 -14.40
CA ALA A 82 1.77 11.88 -14.64
C ALA A 82 2.55 12.28 -13.38
N ALA A 83 1.96 12.08 -12.20
CA ALA A 83 2.59 12.35 -10.90
C ALA A 83 3.61 11.27 -10.46
N LEU A 84 3.59 10.08 -11.06
CA LEU A 84 4.50 9.01 -10.70
C LEU A 84 5.91 9.31 -11.20
N ASP A 85 6.92 9.15 -10.35
CA ASP A 85 8.30 9.11 -10.82
C ASP A 85 8.62 7.78 -11.54
N GLN A 86 9.85 7.65 -12.07
CA GLN A 86 10.27 6.44 -12.79
C GLN A 86 10.22 5.19 -11.91
N TRP A 87 10.56 5.32 -10.64
CA TRP A 87 10.67 4.21 -9.71
C TRP A 87 9.29 3.71 -9.24
N GLN A 88 8.34 4.62 -9.00
CA GLN A 88 6.94 4.31 -8.78
C GLN A 88 6.33 3.65 -10.02
N THR A 89 6.70 4.13 -11.20
CA THR A 89 6.26 3.55 -12.48
C THR A 89 6.74 2.11 -12.65
N ASP A 90 8.00 1.86 -12.32
CA ASP A 90 8.58 0.51 -12.37
C ASP A 90 7.92 -0.42 -11.34
N THR A 91 7.64 0.09 -10.14
CA THR A 91 6.92 -0.65 -9.10
C THR A 91 5.49 -1.01 -9.52
N LEU A 92 4.76 -0.08 -10.13
CA LEU A 92 3.43 -0.33 -10.69
C LEU A 92 3.51 -1.33 -11.86
N ALA A 93 4.49 -1.19 -12.76
CA ALA A 93 4.66 -2.08 -13.90
C ALA A 93 4.96 -3.52 -13.47
N HIS A 94 5.81 -3.73 -12.45
CA HIS A 94 6.04 -5.05 -11.88
C HIS A 94 4.78 -5.66 -11.26
N TYR A 95 3.98 -4.85 -10.56
CA TYR A 95 2.73 -5.31 -9.99
C TYR A 95 1.73 -5.74 -11.07
N LEU A 96 1.58 -4.96 -12.14
CA LEU A 96 0.73 -5.34 -13.27
C LEU A 96 1.26 -6.57 -14.00
N ALA A 97 2.58 -6.71 -14.15
CA ALA A 97 3.17 -7.90 -14.76
C ALA A 97 2.87 -9.19 -13.99
N ALA A 98 2.80 -9.12 -12.66
CA ALA A 98 2.53 -10.26 -11.81
C ALA A 98 1.03 -10.59 -11.68
N ASN A 99 0.15 -9.60 -11.86
CA ASN A 99 -1.26 -9.73 -11.45
C ASN A 99 -2.29 -9.47 -12.55
N ALA A 100 -1.92 -8.82 -13.65
CA ALA A 100 -2.84 -8.64 -14.77
C ALA A 100 -3.06 -9.96 -15.52
N PRO A 101 -4.28 -10.21 -16.03
CA PRO A 101 -5.44 -9.32 -16.03
C PRO A 101 -6.12 -9.18 -14.66
N LEU A 102 -6.52 -7.96 -14.31
CA LEU A 102 -7.18 -7.61 -13.05
C LEU A 102 -8.66 -7.28 -13.29
N MET A 103 -9.57 -8.09 -12.75
CA MET A 103 -11.00 -7.83 -12.87
C MET A 103 -11.41 -6.60 -12.05
N ALA A 104 -12.17 -5.68 -12.65
CA ALA A 104 -12.59 -4.42 -12.01
C ALA A 104 -13.36 -4.62 -10.70
N ASP A 105 -14.18 -5.68 -10.61
CA ASP A 105 -15.04 -5.97 -9.45
C ASP A 105 -14.42 -6.97 -8.47
N ALA A 106 -13.19 -7.41 -8.69
CA ALA A 106 -12.49 -8.33 -7.78
C ALA A 106 -11.57 -7.56 -6.84
N PRO A 107 -11.37 -8.05 -5.60
CA PRO A 107 -10.33 -7.53 -4.73
C PRO A 107 -8.96 -7.61 -5.42
N LEU A 108 -8.23 -6.51 -5.43
CA LEU A 108 -6.88 -6.49 -5.98
C LEU A 108 -5.95 -7.40 -5.16
N PRO A 109 -5.09 -8.21 -5.81
CA PRO A 109 -4.06 -8.98 -5.11
C PRO A 109 -3.17 -8.09 -4.25
N ARG A 110 -2.70 -8.61 -3.11
CA ARG A 110 -1.75 -7.90 -2.23
C ARG A 110 -0.49 -7.54 -3.02
N ASP A 111 0.03 -6.33 -2.80
CA ASP A 111 1.32 -5.94 -3.35
C ASP A 111 2.49 -6.30 -2.44
N GLY A 112 3.71 -6.00 -2.90
CA GLY A 112 4.92 -6.28 -2.13
C GLY A 112 5.03 -5.50 -0.82
N ARG A 113 4.48 -4.27 -0.75
CA ARG A 113 4.47 -3.50 0.50
C ARG A 113 3.52 -4.14 1.50
N ASP A 114 2.32 -4.51 1.05
CA ASP A 114 1.34 -5.22 1.88
C ASP A 114 1.94 -6.50 2.45
N MET A 115 2.61 -7.28 1.60
CA MET A 115 3.26 -8.52 2.01
C MET A 115 4.44 -8.26 2.95
N ALA A 116 5.27 -7.26 2.70
CA ALA A 116 6.37 -6.92 3.59
C ALA A 116 5.87 -6.51 4.99
N LEU A 117 4.85 -5.65 5.07
CA LEU A 117 4.27 -5.20 6.33
C LEU A 117 3.45 -6.29 7.03
N ALA A 118 2.75 -7.15 6.30
CA ALA A 118 1.96 -8.23 6.91
C ALA A 118 2.82 -9.43 7.33
N LEU A 119 3.83 -9.79 6.54
CA LEU A 119 4.56 -11.04 6.67
C LEU A 119 5.94 -10.83 7.29
N CYS A 120 6.72 -9.86 6.82
CA CYS A 120 8.10 -9.67 7.27
C CYS A 120 8.18 -8.97 8.62
N GLN A 121 7.29 -8.02 8.90
CA GLN A 121 7.18 -7.35 10.19
C GLN A 121 6.58 -8.26 11.30
N SER A 122 5.99 -9.40 10.93
CA SER A 122 5.27 -10.26 11.90
C SER A 122 6.19 -10.94 12.92
N CYS A 123 7.45 -11.18 12.57
CA CYS A 123 8.42 -11.89 13.42
C CYS A 123 9.53 -10.98 13.96
N HIS A 124 9.93 -9.95 13.21
CA HIS A 124 10.97 -9.01 13.59
C HIS A 124 10.72 -7.65 12.92
N ILE A 125 11.33 -6.60 13.46
CA ILE A 125 11.15 -5.23 12.95
C ILE A 125 11.47 -5.14 11.45
N ILE A 126 10.60 -4.48 10.69
CA ILE A 126 10.63 -4.41 9.23
C ILE A 126 11.91 -3.77 8.70
N THR A 127 12.55 -2.93 9.51
CA THR A 127 13.83 -2.30 9.16
C THR A 127 14.93 -3.31 8.92
N VAL A 128 14.88 -4.51 9.54
CA VAL A 128 15.82 -5.60 9.21
C VAL A 128 15.70 -6.00 7.74
N VAL A 129 14.53 -5.85 7.11
CA VAL A 129 14.30 -6.21 5.71
C VAL A 129 14.54 -5.02 4.78
N VAL A 130 13.87 -3.89 5.03
CA VAL A 130 13.85 -2.80 4.05
C VAL A 130 15.17 -2.04 3.93
N THR A 131 16.10 -2.18 4.88
CA THR A 131 17.46 -1.60 4.76
C THR A 131 18.44 -2.52 4.03
N GLN A 132 18.04 -3.74 3.64
CA GLN A 132 18.92 -4.64 2.90
C GLN A 132 18.80 -4.41 1.40
N GLU A 133 19.92 -4.21 0.74
CA GLU A 133 20.02 -4.27 -0.71
C GLU A 133 20.44 -5.69 -1.12
N ARG A 134 19.61 -6.35 -1.94
CA ARG A 134 19.83 -7.74 -2.34
C ARG A 134 19.32 -7.99 -3.75
N THR A 135 19.94 -8.97 -4.43
CA THR A 135 19.40 -9.49 -5.69
C THR A 135 18.11 -10.26 -5.46
N ARG A 136 17.32 -10.43 -6.52
CA ARG A 136 16.09 -11.23 -6.52
C ARG A 136 16.30 -12.63 -5.96
N GLU A 137 17.35 -13.31 -6.42
CA GLU A 137 17.69 -14.68 -6.00
C GLU A 137 18.06 -14.72 -4.52
N ALA A 138 18.73 -13.69 -4.01
CA ALA A 138 19.06 -13.60 -2.59
C ALA A 138 17.81 -13.39 -1.72
N TRP A 139 16.83 -12.62 -2.19
CA TRP A 139 15.52 -12.51 -1.54
C TRP A 139 14.75 -13.83 -1.54
N LEU A 140 14.66 -14.49 -2.70
CA LEU A 140 14.01 -15.80 -2.81
C LEU A 140 14.68 -16.85 -1.93
N ARG A 141 16.02 -16.91 -1.88
CA ARG A 141 16.74 -17.80 -0.95
C ARG A 141 16.40 -17.51 0.52
N THR A 142 16.24 -16.24 0.89
CA THR A 142 15.87 -15.85 2.25
C THR A 142 14.48 -16.35 2.61
N MET A 143 13.52 -16.13 1.72
CA MET A 143 12.15 -16.56 1.86
C MET A 143 12.00 -18.08 1.89
N ASN A 144 12.82 -18.81 1.13
CA ASN A 144 12.83 -20.27 1.07
C ASN A 144 13.73 -20.93 2.14
N SER A 145 14.30 -20.15 3.06
CA SER A 145 15.10 -20.72 4.14
C SER A 145 14.20 -21.47 5.14
N PRO A 146 14.73 -22.46 5.90
CA PRO A 146 13.94 -23.20 6.89
C PRO A 146 13.22 -22.33 7.92
N SER A 147 13.74 -21.13 8.21
CA SER A 147 13.14 -20.19 9.16
C SER A 147 11.97 -19.38 8.59
N HIS A 148 11.76 -19.36 7.27
CA HIS A 148 10.73 -18.55 6.60
C HIS A 148 9.81 -19.35 5.67
N VAL A 149 10.08 -20.64 5.47
CA VAL A 149 9.30 -21.48 4.55
C VAL A 149 7.85 -21.65 5.00
N GLU A 150 7.58 -21.61 6.31
CA GLU A 150 6.24 -21.74 6.89
C GLU A 150 5.39 -20.44 6.80
N ILE A 151 5.96 -19.34 6.32
CA ILE A 151 5.19 -18.11 6.08
C ILE A 151 4.18 -18.36 4.96
N ALA A 152 2.89 -18.18 5.26
CA ALA A 152 1.78 -18.42 4.36
C ALA A 152 1.84 -17.48 3.14
N THR A 153 2.42 -18.01 2.06
CA THR A 153 2.58 -17.36 0.75
C THR A 153 2.51 -18.41 -0.34
N THR A 154 1.96 -18.03 -1.48
CA THR A 154 2.08 -18.81 -2.71
C THR A 154 3.47 -18.60 -3.35
N PRO A 155 3.90 -19.48 -4.29
CA PRO A 155 5.12 -19.23 -5.06
C PRO A 155 5.11 -17.89 -5.80
N ALA A 156 3.97 -17.52 -6.40
CA ALA A 156 3.80 -16.24 -7.10
C ALA A 156 3.93 -15.04 -6.14
N GLU A 157 3.37 -15.13 -4.94
CA GLU A 157 3.53 -14.08 -3.92
C GLU A 157 4.98 -13.94 -3.46
N ARG A 158 5.73 -15.05 -3.32
CA ARG A 158 7.17 -14.98 -3.00
C ARG A 158 7.97 -14.30 -4.11
N GLU A 159 7.63 -14.57 -5.36
CA GLU A 159 8.23 -13.90 -6.50
C GLU A 159 7.90 -12.40 -6.54
N ALA A 160 6.63 -12.03 -6.40
CA ALA A 160 6.19 -10.64 -6.36
C ALA A 160 6.80 -9.86 -5.19
N LEU A 161 6.93 -10.48 -4.01
CA LEU A 161 7.60 -9.87 -2.86
C LEU A 161 9.11 -9.68 -3.13
N ALA A 162 9.77 -10.65 -3.77
CA ALA A 162 11.17 -10.51 -4.14
C ALA A 162 11.38 -9.34 -5.12
N ASP A 163 10.54 -9.26 -6.16
CA ASP A 163 10.62 -8.21 -7.17
C ASP A 163 10.37 -6.82 -6.57
N TYR A 164 9.39 -6.70 -5.68
CA TYR A 164 9.18 -5.47 -4.92
C TYR A 164 10.40 -5.09 -4.09
N LEU A 165 10.97 -6.03 -3.32
CA LEU A 165 12.12 -5.76 -2.45
C LEU A 165 13.41 -5.44 -3.23
N VAL A 166 13.56 -5.94 -4.46
CA VAL A 166 14.69 -5.52 -5.33
C VAL A 166 14.61 -4.04 -5.66
N LEU A 167 13.40 -3.52 -5.90
CA LEU A 167 13.19 -2.13 -6.28
C LEU A 167 13.04 -1.18 -5.10
N ASN A 168 12.50 -1.66 -3.98
CA ASN A 168 11.97 -0.80 -2.90
C ASN A 168 12.70 -0.99 -1.56
N ALA A 169 13.59 -1.97 -1.43
CA ALA A 169 14.45 -2.10 -0.25
C ALA A 169 15.77 -1.31 -0.45
N GLY A 170 16.79 -1.60 0.35
CA GLY A 170 18.04 -0.84 0.37
C GLY A 170 17.87 0.59 0.91
N ILE A 171 16.81 0.85 1.68
CA ILE A 171 16.54 2.17 2.26
C ILE A 171 17.69 2.54 3.21
N PRO A 172 18.39 3.67 2.99
CA PRO A 172 19.43 4.14 3.89
C PRO A 172 18.91 4.32 5.33
N ILE A 173 19.72 3.91 6.32
CA ILE A 173 19.30 3.91 7.73
C ILE A 173 18.93 5.32 8.24
N ASP A 174 19.52 6.37 7.68
CA ASP A 174 19.25 7.77 8.00
C ASP A 174 17.86 8.23 7.51
N GLN A 175 17.29 7.56 6.50
CA GLN A 175 15.91 7.77 6.02
C GLN A 175 14.87 7.00 6.86
N ILE A 176 15.31 6.07 7.71
CA ILE A 176 14.44 5.37 8.65
C ILE A 176 14.17 6.26 9.86
N PRO A 177 12.90 6.41 10.32
CA PRO A 177 12.58 7.12 11.56
C PRO A 177 13.42 6.60 12.75
N PRO A 178 14.06 7.48 13.55
CA PRO A 178 14.97 7.06 14.62
C PRO A 178 14.38 6.02 15.59
N GLU A 179 13.10 6.18 15.93
CA GLU A 179 12.32 5.29 16.80
C GLU A 179 12.10 3.88 16.21
N LEU A 180 12.27 3.71 14.90
CA LEU A 180 12.14 2.43 14.20
C LEU A 180 13.49 1.80 13.84
N ARG A 181 14.62 2.47 14.09
CA ARG A 181 15.95 1.89 13.84
C ARG A 181 16.22 0.79 14.87
N ALA A 182 16.41 -0.45 14.41
CA ALA A 182 16.71 -1.58 15.28
C ALA A 182 17.88 -1.28 16.23
N GLY A 183 17.66 -1.44 17.54
CA GLY A 183 18.72 -1.44 18.56
C GLY A 183 19.43 -0.10 18.82
N GLY A 184 18.86 1.05 18.43
CA GLY A 184 19.52 2.35 18.63
C GLY A 184 20.72 2.59 17.71
N ALA A 185 20.74 1.97 16.52
CA ALA A 185 21.78 2.15 15.54
C ALA A 185 21.83 3.62 15.02
N SER A 186 22.80 4.38 15.53
CA SER A 186 23.36 5.59 14.92
C SER A 186 24.67 5.19 14.25
N TYR A 187 24.72 5.18 12.91
CA TYR A 187 25.98 5.15 12.18
C TYR A 187 26.23 6.53 11.58
#